data_AF-A0A537JH18-F1
#
_entry.id   AF-A0A537JH18-F1
#
_cell.length_a   1.000
_cell.length_b   1.000
_cell.length_c   1.000
_cell.angle_alpha   90.00
_cell.angle_beta   90.00
_cell.angle_gamma   90.00
#
_symmetry.space_group_name_H-M   'P 1'
#
loop_
_entity.id
_entity.type
_entity.pdbx_description
1 polymer ?
#
loop_
_entity_poly.entity_id
_entity_poly.type
_entity_poly.pdbx_seq_one_letter_code
_entity_poly.pdbx_strand_id
1 'polypeptide(L)'
;MSAFRHKLAAFVLSSFFAGGAGGVFAYYHVSFYPTFAFSPLWTFDPLLITYLGGVGTVWGPLIGAVLFLSVREALALRLGELHLLIFGVLFITVVVALPGGIMEALRNLFDRPAGFHPPAGSGRAAMP
;
A
#
# COMPACT_ATOMS: atom_id res chain seq x y z
N MET A 1 30.05 -9.97 -8.88
CA MET A 1 29.54 -11.22 -8.27
C MET A 1 28.90 -11.08 -6.87
N SER A 2 28.85 -9.87 -6.26
CA SER A 2 28.35 -9.69 -4.88
C SER A 2 26.85 -9.33 -4.76
N ALA A 3 26.27 -8.57 -5.70
CA ALA A 3 24.89 -8.09 -5.61
C ALA A 3 23.84 -9.22 -5.59
N PHE A 4 24.07 -10.29 -6.36
CA PHE A 4 23.17 -11.45 -6.41
C PHE A 4 23.07 -12.14 -5.04
N ARG A 5 24.20 -12.32 -4.34
CA ARG A 5 24.23 -12.98 -3.02
C ARG A 5 23.49 -12.17 -1.95
N HIS A 6 23.62 -10.84 -1.97
CA HIS A 6 22.91 -9.97 -1.02
C HIS A 6 21.40 -9.95 -1.27
N LYS A 7 20.97 -9.87 -2.53
CA LYS A 7 19.55 -9.95 -2.89
C LYS A 7 18.96 -11.32 -2.56
N LEU A 8 19.71 -12.39 -2.83
CA LEU A 8 19.29 -13.76 -2.49
C LEU A 8 19.17 -13.95 -0.97
N ALA A 9 20.14 -13.46 -0.19
CA ALA A 9 20.07 -13.52 1.27
C ALA A 9 18.86 -12.75 1.83
N ALA A 10 18.61 -11.54 1.32
CA ALA A 10 17.42 -10.77 1.71
C ALA A 10 16.11 -11.47 1.33
N PHE A 11 16.05 -12.08 0.14
CA PHE A 11 14.88 -12.83 -0.32
C PHE A 11 14.62 -14.09 0.53
N VAL A 12 15.67 -14.87 0.82
CA VAL A 12 15.57 -16.06 1.66
C VAL A 12 15.09 -15.68 3.06
N LEU A 13 15.66 -14.62 3.65
CA LEU A 13 15.26 -14.14 4.96
C LEU A 13 13.78 -13.70 4.98
N SER A 14 13.36 -12.91 3.98
CA SER A 14 11.95 -12.48 3.86
C SER A 14 11.01 -13.67 3.65
N SER A 15 11.40 -14.64 2.82
CA SER A 15 10.58 -15.81 2.51
C SER A 15 10.46 -16.75 3.70
N PHE A 16 11.50 -16.84 4.54
CA PHE A 16 11.46 -17.61 5.79
C PHE A 16 10.36 -17.09 6.73
N PHE A 17 10.31 -15.77 6.96
CA PHE A 17 9.27 -15.17 7.80
C PHE A 17 7.88 -15.27 7.16
N ALA A 18 7.75 -14.98 5.86
CA ALA A 18 6.48 -15.08 5.16
C ALA A 18 5.93 -16.52 5.13
N GLY A 19 6.80 -17.51 4.84
CA GLY A 19 6.45 -18.92 4.85
C GLY A 19 6.15 -19.45 6.25
N GLY A 20 6.92 -19.02 7.26
CA GLY A 20 6.65 -19.35 8.66
C GLY A 20 5.30 -18.83 9.14
N ALA A 21 4.99 -17.57 8.87
CA ALA A 21 3.69 -16.97 9.19
C ALA A 21 2.54 -17.69 8.48
N GLY A 22 2.70 -18.01 7.19
CA GLY A 22 1.73 -18.78 6.41
C GLY A 22 1.53 -20.20 6.92
N GLY A 23 2.61 -20.87 7.36
CA GLY A 23 2.54 -22.22 7.94
C GLY A 23 1.82 -22.25 9.28
N VAL A 24 2.10 -21.29 10.17
CA VAL A 24 1.37 -21.13 11.44
C VAL A 24 -0.10 -20.80 11.17
N PHE A 25 -0.38 -19.93 10.21
CA PHE A 25 -1.74 -19.59 9.80
C PHE A 25 -2.51 -20.81 9.28
N ALA A 26 -1.87 -21.63 8.44
CA ALA A 26 -2.42 -22.88 7.92
C ALA A 26 -2.71 -23.91 9.02
N TYR A 27 -1.85 -23.99 10.04
CA TYR A 27 -2.08 -24.85 11.19
C TYR A 27 -3.27 -24.37 12.04
N TYR A 28 -3.39 -23.06 12.25
CA TYR A 28 -4.51 -22.48 13.00
C TYR A 28 -5.85 -22.69 12.28
N HIS A 29 -5.86 -22.57 10.96
CA HIS A 29 -7.03 -22.86 10.11
C HIS A 29 -7.05 -24.35 9.74
N VAL A 30 -7.39 -25.20 10.72
CA VAL A 30 -7.42 -26.68 10.66
C VAL A 30 -8.18 -27.26 9.44
N SER A 31 -9.02 -26.48 8.77
CA SER A 31 -9.70 -26.86 7.52
C SER A 31 -9.62 -25.74 6.47
N PHE A 32 -8.95 -26.02 5.35
CA PHE A 32 -8.88 -25.11 4.20
C PHE A 32 -10.15 -25.20 3.37
N TYR A 33 -11.01 -24.19 3.50
CA TYR A 33 -12.12 -23.97 2.58
C TYR A 33 -11.70 -22.93 1.53
N PRO A 34 -11.62 -23.29 0.24
CA PRO A 34 -11.22 -22.36 -0.82
C PRO A 34 -12.09 -21.09 -0.83
N THR A 35 -13.35 -21.23 -0.46
CA THR A 35 -14.32 -20.13 -0.37
C THR A 35 -13.92 -19.02 0.60
N PHE A 36 -13.16 -19.33 1.66
CA PHE A 36 -12.66 -18.32 2.60
C PHE A 36 -11.37 -17.67 2.11
N ALA A 37 -10.45 -18.43 1.55
CA ALA A 37 -9.16 -17.91 1.07
C ALA A 37 -9.32 -16.96 -0.14
N PHE A 38 -10.30 -17.21 -1.00
CA PHE A 38 -10.66 -16.34 -2.12
C PHE A 38 -11.80 -15.36 -1.79
N SER A 39 -12.17 -15.25 -0.51
CA SER A 39 -13.12 -14.22 -0.10
C SER A 39 -12.54 -12.84 -0.39
N PRO A 40 -13.36 -11.88 -0.86
CA PRO A 40 -12.92 -10.51 -1.08
C PRO A 40 -12.22 -9.92 0.15
N LEU A 41 -12.65 -10.27 1.36
CA LEU A 41 -12.00 -9.82 2.60
C LEU A 41 -10.53 -10.23 2.68
N TRP A 42 -10.19 -11.45 2.28
CA TRP A 42 -8.82 -11.95 2.36
C TRP A 42 -7.93 -11.44 1.22
N THR A 43 -8.50 -11.25 0.03
CA THR A 43 -7.73 -10.87 -1.16
C THR A 43 -7.61 -9.35 -1.32
N PHE A 44 -8.65 -8.58 -0.97
CA PHE A 44 -8.62 -7.12 -1.12
C PHE A 44 -7.96 -6.39 0.05
N ASP A 45 -8.04 -6.89 1.29
CA ASP A 45 -7.42 -6.25 2.46
C ASP A 45 -5.92 -5.94 2.26
N PRO A 46 -5.05 -6.88 1.82
CA PRO A 46 -3.65 -6.58 1.58
C PRO A 46 -3.42 -5.60 0.40
N LEU A 47 -4.28 -5.61 -0.62
CA LEU A 47 -4.23 -4.62 -1.70
C LEU A 47 -4.57 -3.22 -1.17
N LEU A 48 -5.63 -3.12 -0.37
CA LEU A 48 -6.04 -1.90 0.31
C LEU A 48 -4.92 -1.31 1.17
N ILE A 49 -4.31 -2.15 2.00
CA ILE A 49 -3.20 -1.77 2.87
C ILE A 49 -2.02 -1.19 2.07
N THR A 50 -1.65 -1.86 0.97
CA THR A 50 -0.50 -1.44 0.15
C THR A 50 -0.79 -0.21 -0.70
N TYR A 51 -1.98 -0.11 -1.31
CA TYR A 51 -2.38 1.06 -2.10
C TYR A 51 -2.63 2.30 -1.23
N LEU A 52 -3.32 2.13 -0.10
CA LEU A 52 -3.58 3.22 0.85
C LEU A 52 -2.27 3.77 1.43
N GLY A 53 -1.33 2.88 1.77
CA GLY A 53 -0.02 3.24 2.27
C GLY A 53 0.92 3.84 1.20
N GLY A 54 0.85 3.33 -0.02
CA GLY A 54 1.70 3.68 -1.16
C GLY A 54 2.61 2.53 -1.59
N VAL A 55 2.52 2.13 -2.85
CA VAL A 55 3.22 0.96 -3.43
C VAL A 55 4.75 1.13 -3.57
N GLY A 56 5.25 2.37 -3.51
CA GLY A 56 6.65 2.71 -3.78
C GLY A 56 7.59 2.68 -2.57
N THR A 57 7.10 2.40 -1.35
CA THR A 57 7.92 2.49 -0.13
C THR A 57 7.71 1.30 0.81
N VAL A 58 8.74 0.95 1.58
CA VAL A 58 8.65 -0.11 2.61
C VAL A 58 7.78 0.32 3.79
N TRP A 59 7.75 1.62 4.10
CA TRP A 59 6.97 2.19 5.19
C TRP A 59 5.48 2.39 4.84
N GLY A 60 5.16 2.54 3.55
CA GLY A 60 3.79 2.71 3.06
C GLY A 60 2.86 1.60 3.56
N PRO A 61 3.12 0.31 3.25
CA PRO A 61 2.29 -0.80 3.69
C PRO A 61 2.14 -0.88 5.22
N LEU A 62 3.15 -0.50 5.99
CA LEU A 62 3.08 -0.51 7.46
C LEU A 62 2.06 0.53 7.97
N ILE A 63 2.15 1.77 7.47
CA ILE A 63 1.20 2.85 7.82
C ILE A 63 -0.20 2.52 7.29
N GLY A 64 -0.28 2.02 6.07
CA GLY A 64 -1.51 1.55 5.45
C GLY A 64 -2.18 0.45 6.26
N ALA A 65 -1.42 -0.50 6.82
CA ALA A 65 -1.93 -1.60 7.63
C ALA A 65 -2.60 -1.07 8.90
N VAL A 66 -1.93 -0.18 9.63
CA VAL A 66 -2.46 0.40 10.87
C VAL A 66 -3.73 1.20 10.59
N LEU A 67 -3.70 2.08 9.59
CA LEU A 67 -4.84 2.96 9.29
C LEU A 67 -6.03 2.17 8.74
N PHE A 68 -5.78 1.27 7.79
CA PHE A 68 -6.82 0.42 7.22
C PHE A 68 -7.46 -0.47 8.28
N LEU A 69 -6.66 -1.15 9.12
CA LEU A 69 -7.17 -2.05 10.14
C LEU A 69 -8.02 -1.31 11.19
N SER A 70 -7.58 -0.11 11.59
CA SER A 70 -8.32 0.75 12.53
C SER A 70 -9.69 1.13 11.98
N VAL A 71 -9.76 1.54 10.71
CA VAL A 71 -11.03 1.87 10.03
C VAL A 71 -11.88 0.61 9.86
N ARG A 72 -11.26 -0.53 9.51
CA ARG A 72 -11.89 -1.84 9.38
C ARG A 72 -12.61 -2.28 10.64
N GLU A 73 -11.92 -2.29 11.76
CA GLU A 73 -12.49 -2.66 13.05
C GLU A 73 -13.57 -1.66 13.48
N ALA A 74 -13.35 -0.36 13.31
CA ALA A 74 -14.35 0.65 13.68
C ALA A 74 -15.67 0.51 12.90
N LEU A 75 -15.59 0.19 11.60
CA LEU A 75 -16.77 -0.05 10.76
C LEU A 75 -17.45 -1.38 11.09
N ALA A 76 -16.66 -2.45 11.29
CA ALA A 76 -17.18 -3.77 11.63
C ALA A 76 -18.00 -3.75 12.94
N LEU A 77 -17.54 -3.00 13.95
CA LEU A 77 -18.23 -2.86 15.23
C LEU A 77 -19.56 -2.10 15.15
N ARG A 78 -19.78 -1.26 14.11
CA ARG A 78 -20.97 -0.39 14.01
C ARG A 78 -22.01 -0.84 12.99
N LEU A 79 -21.63 -1.59 11.95
CA LEU A 79 -22.46 -1.76 10.75
C LEU A 79 -22.71 -3.23 10.32
N GLY A 80 -22.11 -4.21 11.00
CA GLY A 80 -22.34 -5.64 10.71
C GLY A 80 -22.02 -6.02 9.26
N GLU A 81 -22.86 -6.86 8.64
CA GLU A 81 -22.68 -7.43 7.27
C GLU A 81 -22.62 -6.37 6.15
N LEU A 82 -23.18 -5.17 6.34
CA LEU A 82 -23.15 -4.09 5.34
C LEU A 82 -21.76 -3.46 5.17
N HIS A 83 -20.80 -3.79 6.04
CA HIS A 83 -19.46 -3.21 6.00
C HIS A 83 -18.74 -3.52 4.67
N LEU A 84 -18.97 -4.70 4.08
CA LEU A 84 -18.33 -5.14 2.83
C LEU A 84 -18.54 -4.18 1.66
N LEU A 85 -19.78 -3.71 1.46
CA LEU A 85 -20.11 -2.75 0.39
C LEU A 85 -19.40 -1.41 0.64
N ILE A 86 -19.38 -0.98 1.90
CA ILE A 86 -18.74 0.26 2.32
C ILE A 86 -17.23 0.18 2.13
N PHE A 87 -16.60 -0.97 2.41
CA PHE A 87 -15.17 -1.19 2.13
C PHE A 87 -14.85 -1.14 0.65
N GLY A 88 -15.70 -1.71 -0.21
CA GLY A 88 -15.51 -1.61 -1.67
C GLY A 88 -15.57 -0.15 -2.15
N VAL A 89 -16.53 0.63 -1.67
CA VAL A 89 -16.63 2.06 -1.99
C VAL A 89 -15.46 2.85 -1.42
N LEU A 90 -15.06 2.57 -0.18
CA LEU A 90 -13.90 3.17 0.47
C LEU A 90 -12.62 2.88 -0.32
N PHE A 91 -12.45 1.65 -0.80
CA PHE A 91 -11.33 1.25 -1.65
C PHE A 91 -11.26 2.06 -2.93
N ILE A 92 -12.36 2.12 -3.69
CA ILE A 92 -12.43 2.89 -4.93
C ILE A 92 -12.12 4.36 -4.64
N THR A 93 -12.70 4.91 -3.57
CA THR A 93 -12.47 6.30 -3.17
C THR A 93 -11.01 6.56 -2.86
N VAL A 94 -10.36 5.70 -2.08
CA VAL A 94 -8.93 5.82 -1.74
C VAL A 94 -8.04 5.74 -2.98
N VAL A 95 -8.27 4.74 -3.83
CA VAL A 95 -7.45 4.50 -5.04
C VAL A 95 -7.60 5.64 -6.04
N VAL A 96 -8.82 6.17 -6.22
CA VAL A 96 -9.10 7.25 -7.17
C VAL A 96 -8.65 8.61 -6.63
N ALA A 97 -8.87 8.88 -5.35
CA ALA A 97 -8.55 10.19 -4.77
C ALA A 97 -7.06 10.35 -4.40
N LEU A 98 -6.35 9.25 -4.09
CA LEU A 98 -4.93 9.27 -3.72
C LEU A 98 -4.13 8.29 -4.60
N PRO A 99 -3.83 8.62 -5.88
CA PRO A 99 -3.15 7.72 -6.84
C PRO A 99 -1.68 7.37 -6.52
N GLY A 100 -1.20 7.71 -5.31
CA GLY A 100 0.12 7.36 -4.79
C GLY A 100 0.12 6.86 -3.33
N GLY A 101 -1.06 6.74 -2.73
CA GLY A 101 -1.24 6.48 -1.30
C GLY A 101 -0.83 7.67 -0.42
N ILE A 102 -0.92 7.44 0.89
CA ILE A 102 -0.61 8.43 1.93
C ILE A 102 0.83 8.90 1.83
N MET A 103 1.77 8.01 1.50
CA MET A 103 3.19 8.36 1.43
C MET A 103 3.50 9.37 0.31
N GLU A 104 2.84 9.26 -0.85
CA GLU A 104 3.01 10.23 -1.93
C GLU A 104 2.31 11.56 -1.62
N ALA A 105 1.15 11.53 -0.96
CA ALA A 105 0.49 12.74 -0.48
C ALA A 105 1.33 13.50 0.55
N LEU A 106 1.95 12.79 1.49
CA LEU A 106 2.88 13.37 2.48
C LEU A 106 4.13 13.93 1.80
N ARG A 107 4.70 13.18 0.85
CA ARG A 107 5.86 13.64 0.07
C ARG A 107 5.52 14.90 -0.72
N ASN A 108 4.39 14.96 -1.41
CA ASN A 108 3.97 16.14 -2.17
C ASN A 108 3.64 17.35 -1.27
N LEU A 109 3.32 17.13 0.00
CA LEU A 109 3.14 18.22 0.98
C LEU A 109 4.51 18.72 1.51
N PHE A 110 5.48 17.82 1.66
CA PHE A 110 6.82 18.12 2.18
C PHE A 110 7.80 18.63 1.10
N ASP A 111 7.74 18.05 -0.10
CA ASP A 111 8.47 18.44 -1.32
C ASP A 111 7.75 19.59 -2.06
N ARG A 112 7.05 20.49 -1.35
CA ARG A 112 6.74 21.81 -1.88
C ARG A 112 7.96 22.71 -1.65
N PRO A 113 8.89 22.89 -2.61
CA PRO A 113 9.64 24.13 -2.64
C PRO A 113 8.61 25.22 -2.97
N ALA A 114 8.17 25.94 -1.96
CA ALA A 114 7.68 27.29 -2.16
C ALA A 114 8.85 28.09 -2.75
N GLY A 115 9.00 28.12 -4.07
CA GLY A 115 10.17 28.76 -4.68
C GLY A 115 10.37 28.56 -6.17
N PHE A 116 9.64 29.38 -6.93
CA PHE A 116 10.13 30.10 -8.10
C PHE A 116 10.34 29.39 -9.46
N HIS A 117 9.76 30.06 -10.44
CA HIS A 117 9.56 29.77 -11.85
C HIS A 117 10.83 30.09 -12.67
N PRO A 118 11.32 29.17 -13.52
CA PRO A 118 12.23 29.55 -14.60
C PRO A 118 11.52 29.44 -15.96
N PRO A 119 11.02 30.53 -16.54
CA PRO A 119 10.88 30.63 -17.99
C PRO A 119 12.27 30.89 -18.58
N ALA A 120 12.77 29.90 -19.30
CA ALA A 120 13.93 30.04 -20.18
C ALA A 120 13.63 31.08 -21.26
N GLY A 121 14.03 32.33 -21.02
CA GLY A 121 14.03 33.40 -22.01
C GLY A 121 15.25 33.27 -22.92
N SER A 122 14.99 32.78 -24.14
CA SER A 122 15.93 32.70 -25.26
C SER A 122 16.54 34.06 -25.61
N GLY A 123 17.74 34.35 -25.13
CA GLY A 123 18.57 35.49 -25.56
C GLY A 123 19.25 35.30 -26.93
N ARG A 124 18.57 34.64 -27.88
CA ARG A 124 18.98 34.55 -29.30
C ARG A 124 18.06 35.44 -30.14
N ALA A 125 18.07 36.74 -29.87
CA ALA A 125 17.38 37.74 -30.67
C ALA A 125 18.04 39.11 -30.51
N ALA A 126 19.31 39.22 -30.89
CA ALA A 126 19.94 40.48 -31.27
C ALA A 126 21.24 40.19 -32.03
N MET A 127 21.10 40.02 -33.34
CA MET A 127 22.10 40.34 -34.38
C MET A 127 22.49 41.83 -34.26
N PRO A 128 23.62 42.33 -34.80
CA PRO A 128 24.18 42.04 -36.14
C PRO A 128 25.67 41.66 -36.22
#